data_AF-A0A2V9ZZW9-F1
#
_entry.id   AF-A0A2V9ZZW9-F1
#
_cell.length_a   1.000
_cell.length_b   1.000
_cell.length_c   1.000
_cell.angle_alpha   90.00
_cell.angle_beta   90.00
_cell.angle_gamma   90.00
#
_symmetry.space_group_name_H-M   'P 1'
#
loop_
_entity.id
_entity.type
_entity.pdbx_description
1 polymer ?
#
loop_
_entity_poly.entity_id
_entity_poly.type
_entity_poly.pdbx_seq_one_letter_code
_entity_poly.pdbx_strand_id
1 'polypeptide(L)'
;MAIIGKLNTTLTVAAGSDRLAVVLPILGSIVLPGVPPSVTPDAGPWVGFDFNSPTIDASGSMRLTGTAGENVAGWTLGFIQLKYIGTNYARYRGATDRDGSILITGSNQILCRDTDIGSAEVWYDSLNSGGTTGPNGTNKLPVGTVIPPAGFLDVPAHLFDQPSRSWQSIVKNLSVAGHPNNFLYHTDIGLAFCTMLVARDPGNKFHMLMHFYWNVRWEQMFTVDGSGKVVAGRLVHMQHNIQRPVHSGNPMDGRFQGKEYDLSLPVSNTVSQRPHHVHPAPDWRNM
;
A
#
# COMPACT_ATOMS: atom_id res chain seq x y z
N MET A 1 15.99 12.13 -5.37
CA MET A 1 14.69 12.38 -4.72
C MET A 1 13.75 12.92 -5.78
N ALA A 2 12.61 12.27 -5.98
CA ALA A 2 11.66 12.69 -7.02
C ALA A 2 10.48 13.38 -6.33
N ILE A 3 10.44 14.71 -6.36
CA ILE A 3 9.34 15.51 -5.82
C ILE A 3 8.38 15.80 -6.98
N ILE A 4 7.08 15.56 -6.80
CA ILE A 4 6.04 16.11 -7.66
C ILE A 4 5.50 17.36 -6.97
N GLY A 5 5.71 18.54 -7.58
CA GLY A 5 5.17 19.80 -7.08
C GLY A 5 3.84 20.15 -7.75
N LYS A 6 2.88 20.61 -6.94
CA LYS A 6 1.60 21.27 -7.28
C LYS A 6 1.02 20.94 -8.67
N LEU A 7 0.11 19.96 -8.71
CA LEU A 7 -0.92 19.93 -9.76
C LEU A 7 -2.12 20.75 -9.28
N ASN A 8 -2.31 21.91 -9.88
CA ASN A 8 -3.54 22.70 -9.72
C ASN A 8 -4.60 22.09 -10.64
N THR A 9 -5.50 21.29 -10.09
CA THR A 9 -6.71 20.88 -10.81
C THR A 9 -7.89 21.50 -10.08
N THR A 10 -8.86 22.06 -10.79
CA THR A 10 -10.07 22.65 -10.21
C THR A 10 -11.21 21.66 -10.39
N LEU A 11 -11.77 21.14 -9.29
CA LEU A 11 -12.98 20.32 -9.33
C LEU A 11 -14.06 21.01 -8.50
N THR A 12 -14.97 21.74 -9.14
CA THR A 12 -16.13 22.34 -8.48
C THR A 12 -17.17 21.26 -8.20
N VAL A 13 -17.27 20.85 -6.93
CA VAL A 13 -18.36 19.99 -6.47
C VAL A 13 -19.40 20.85 -5.75
N ALA A 14 -20.63 20.87 -6.24
CA ALA A 14 -21.78 21.42 -5.53
C ALA A 14 -22.37 20.34 -4.60
N ALA A 15 -22.32 20.56 -3.29
CA ALA A 15 -22.84 19.63 -2.30
C ALA A 15 -24.19 20.09 -1.74
N GLY A 16 -25.29 19.54 -2.26
CA GLY A 16 -26.62 19.40 -1.59
C GLY A 16 -27.36 20.64 -1.07
N SER A 17 -26.71 21.80 -1.08
CA SER A 17 -27.24 23.14 -0.88
C SER A 17 -26.44 24.02 -1.85
N ASP A 18 -27.12 24.87 -2.61
CA ASP A 18 -26.63 25.47 -3.86
C ASP A 18 -25.44 26.46 -3.74
N ARG A 19 -24.57 26.36 -2.73
CA ARG A 19 -23.58 27.40 -2.43
C ARG A 19 -22.17 26.96 -2.03
N LEU A 20 -21.93 25.70 -1.68
CA LEU A 20 -20.57 25.27 -1.33
C LEU A 20 -19.82 24.79 -2.59
N ALA A 21 -18.73 25.46 -2.93
CA ALA A 21 -17.80 25.02 -3.97
C ALA A 21 -16.51 24.51 -3.33
N VAL A 22 -16.13 23.27 -3.65
CA VAL A 22 -14.74 22.79 -3.48
C VAL A 22 -13.94 23.40 -4.62
N VAL A 23 -13.01 24.32 -4.36
CA VAL A 23 -12.45 25.15 -5.45
C VAL A 23 -11.13 24.61 -5.97
N LEU A 24 -10.30 23.92 -5.18
CA LEU A 24 -9.02 23.39 -5.66
C LEU A 24 -8.59 22.18 -4.84
N PRO A 25 -8.59 20.95 -5.37
CA PRO A 25 -7.67 19.94 -4.87
C PRO A 25 -6.25 20.39 -5.19
N ILE A 26 -5.46 20.60 -4.14
CA ILE A 26 -4.01 20.74 -4.26
C ILE A 26 -3.45 19.43 -3.75
N LEU A 27 -2.94 18.57 -4.64
CA LEU A 27 -1.98 17.59 -4.16
C LEU A 27 -0.71 18.37 -3.82
N GLY A 28 -0.38 18.40 -2.53
CA GLY A 28 0.70 19.23 -1.99
C GLY A 28 2.05 18.73 -2.49
N SER A 29 2.37 17.48 -2.15
CA SER A 29 3.55 16.79 -2.63
C SER A 29 3.35 15.28 -2.61
N ILE A 30 3.99 14.59 -3.57
CA ILE A 30 4.27 13.17 -3.47
C ILE A 30 5.79 13.04 -3.45
N VAL A 31 6.31 12.44 -2.38
CA VAL A 31 7.73 12.23 -2.18
C VAL A 31 8.03 10.74 -2.26
N LEU A 32 8.85 10.40 -3.25
CA LEU A 32 9.58 9.14 -3.26
C LEU A 32 11.03 9.42 -2.86
N PRO A 33 11.52 8.84 -1.76
CA PRO A 33 12.93 8.86 -1.43
C PRO A 33 13.72 8.34 -2.62
N GLY A 34 14.85 8.98 -2.96
CA GLY A 34 15.73 8.49 -4.02
C GLY A 34 16.47 7.20 -3.67
N VAL A 35 16.08 6.54 -2.57
CA VAL A 35 16.67 5.30 -2.08
C VAL A 35 15.89 4.15 -2.71
N PRO A 36 16.54 3.12 -3.27
CA PRO A 36 15.84 1.94 -3.81
C PRO A 36 15.32 1.04 -2.66
N PRO A 37 14.35 0.14 -2.95
CA PRO A 37 14.04 -0.96 -2.05
C PRO A 37 15.26 -1.82 -1.72
N SER A 38 15.22 -2.45 -0.56
CA SER A 38 16.32 -3.23 -0.01
C SER A 38 15.90 -4.61 0.45
N VAL A 39 16.86 -5.54 0.47
CA VAL A 39 16.74 -6.84 1.13
C VAL A 39 17.80 -6.92 2.20
N THR A 40 17.38 -7.13 3.45
CA THR A 40 18.26 -7.17 4.62
C THR A 40 18.05 -8.45 5.39
N PRO A 41 19.11 -9.05 5.98
CA PRO A 41 18.93 -10.16 6.91
C PRO A 41 18.01 -9.76 8.06
N ASP A 42 17.00 -10.58 8.36
CA ASP A 42 16.17 -10.44 9.54
C ASP A 42 16.83 -11.18 10.71
N ALA A 43 17.12 -10.44 11.78
CA ALA A 43 17.69 -10.97 13.02
C ALA A 43 16.62 -11.45 14.02
N GLY A 44 15.34 -11.37 13.64
CA GLY A 44 14.20 -11.80 14.43
C GLY A 44 14.19 -13.31 14.78
N PRO A 45 13.15 -13.78 15.47
CA PRO A 45 13.07 -15.16 15.96
C PRO A 45 13.07 -16.20 14.83
N TRP A 46 12.72 -15.80 13.61
CA TRP A 46 12.86 -16.61 12.41
C TRP A 46 14.03 -16.07 11.59
N VAL A 47 15.13 -16.83 11.48
CA VAL A 47 16.27 -16.42 10.65
C VAL A 47 15.81 -16.29 9.20
N GLY A 48 15.88 -15.07 8.64
CA GLY A 48 15.19 -14.74 7.39
C GLY A 48 15.77 -13.53 6.66
N PHE A 49 14.97 -13.01 5.73
CA PHE A 49 15.25 -11.77 5.02
C PHE A 49 14.01 -10.89 4.97
N ASP A 50 14.21 -9.62 5.27
CA ASP A 50 13.23 -8.56 5.12
C ASP A 50 13.38 -7.86 3.77
N PHE A 51 12.27 -7.67 3.10
CA PHE A 51 12.10 -6.98 1.84
C PHE A 51 11.44 -5.65 2.16
N ASN A 52 12.26 -4.61 2.27
CA ASN A 52 11.85 -3.29 2.74
C ASN A 52 11.74 -2.32 1.57
N SER A 53 10.69 -1.51 1.59
CA SER A 53 10.55 -0.39 0.67
C SER A 53 10.97 0.91 1.36
N PRO A 54 11.43 1.91 0.59
CA PRO A 54 11.39 3.29 1.04
C PRO A 54 9.94 3.69 1.25
N THR A 55 9.73 4.55 2.24
CA THR A 55 8.45 5.24 2.45
C THR A 55 7.97 5.92 1.17
N ILE A 56 6.67 5.86 0.90
CA ILE A 56 5.97 6.85 0.09
C ILE A 56 5.24 7.82 1.04
N ASP A 57 5.41 9.10 0.78
CA ASP A 57 4.78 10.18 1.55
C ASP A 57 3.97 11.05 0.59
N ALA A 58 2.70 11.20 0.86
CA ALA A 58 1.77 11.95 0.02
C ALA A 58 0.95 12.91 0.87
N SER A 59 0.88 14.16 0.45
CA SER A 59 0.05 15.20 1.05
C SER A 59 -0.92 15.76 0.03
N GLY A 60 -2.13 16.05 0.49
CA GLY A 60 -3.17 16.69 -0.28
C GLY A 60 -3.96 17.68 0.56
N SER A 61 -4.68 18.57 -0.09
CA SER A 61 -5.63 19.43 0.57
C SER A 61 -6.80 19.74 -0.34
N MET A 62 -7.96 19.99 0.24
CA MET A 62 -9.09 20.61 -0.45
C MET A 62 -9.35 21.99 0.12
N ARG A 63 -9.75 22.92 -0.74
CA ARG A 63 -10.28 24.22 -0.33
C ARG A 63 -11.79 24.23 -0.39
N LEU A 64 -12.45 24.37 0.77
CA LEU A 64 -13.86 24.68 0.86
C LEU A 64 -14.03 26.19 0.73
N THR A 65 -14.96 26.64 -0.12
CA THR A 65 -15.30 28.06 -0.25
C THR A 65 -16.79 28.25 0.03
N GLY A 66 -17.12 29.37 0.66
CA GLY A 66 -18.49 29.68 1.06
C GLY A 66 -18.60 31.04 1.73
N THR A 67 -19.78 31.32 2.27
CA THR A 67 -20.01 32.57 3.02
C THR A 67 -19.41 32.44 4.43
N ALA A 68 -18.82 33.50 4.97
CA ALA A 68 -18.34 33.49 6.36
C ALA A 68 -19.47 33.08 7.32
N GLY A 69 -19.18 32.11 8.20
CA GLY A 69 -20.17 31.51 9.12
C GLY A 69 -20.97 30.34 8.55
N GLU A 70 -20.82 30.01 7.26
CA GLU A 70 -21.45 28.84 6.64
C GLU A 70 -20.91 27.54 7.25
N ASN A 71 -21.80 26.63 7.64
CA ASN A 71 -21.45 25.39 8.32
C ASN A 71 -20.85 24.37 7.35
N VAL A 72 -19.66 23.86 7.68
CA VAL A 72 -18.94 22.84 6.92
C VAL A 72 -18.60 21.60 7.76
N ALA A 73 -19.22 21.47 8.94
CA ALA A 73 -19.08 20.27 9.76
C ALA A 73 -19.50 19.01 9.01
N GLY A 74 -18.82 17.90 9.27
CA GLY A 74 -19.11 16.60 8.68
C GLY A 74 -18.40 16.30 7.36
N TRP A 75 -17.83 17.32 6.70
CA TRP A 75 -16.89 17.08 5.60
C TRP A 75 -15.71 16.25 6.07
N THR A 76 -15.30 15.29 5.25
CA THR A 76 -14.10 14.48 5.49
C THR A 76 -13.19 14.58 4.28
N LEU A 77 -11.89 14.71 4.48
CA LEU A 77 -10.87 14.57 3.44
C LEU A 77 -9.85 13.53 3.90
N GLY A 78 -9.54 12.56 3.06
CA GLY A 78 -8.54 11.55 3.38
C GLY A 78 -8.03 10.86 2.14
N PHE A 79 -7.08 9.95 2.35
CA PHE A 79 -6.66 9.03 1.32
C PHE A 79 -7.42 7.71 1.42
N ILE A 80 -7.68 7.11 0.27
CA ILE A 80 -8.09 5.72 0.14
C ILE A 80 -7.00 5.04 -0.67
N GLN A 81 -6.58 3.84 -0.25
CA GLN A 81 -5.60 3.08 -1.01
C GLN A 81 -6.10 1.66 -1.24
N LEU A 82 -6.00 1.24 -2.50
CA LEU A 82 -6.19 -0.15 -2.90
C LEU A 82 -4.85 -0.76 -3.22
N LYS A 83 -4.68 -2.02 -2.83
CA LYS A 83 -3.48 -2.81 -3.08
C LYS A 83 -3.82 -4.03 -3.92
N TYR A 84 -3.01 -4.28 -4.92
CA TYR A 84 -3.03 -5.47 -5.74
C TYR A 84 -1.75 -6.27 -5.51
N ILE A 85 -1.89 -7.49 -5.02
CA ILE A 85 -0.79 -8.42 -4.78
C ILE A 85 -0.59 -9.28 -6.04
N GLY A 86 0.32 -8.85 -6.92
CA GLY A 86 0.58 -9.52 -8.20
C GLY A 86 1.41 -10.80 -8.03
N THR A 87 2.63 -10.64 -7.53
CA THR A 87 3.55 -11.75 -7.17
C THR A 87 3.91 -11.66 -5.69
N ASN A 88 4.03 -12.81 -5.04
CA ASN A 88 4.46 -12.97 -3.66
C ASN A 88 4.80 -14.45 -3.41
N TYR A 89 5.98 -14.89 -3.82
CA TYR A 89 6.42 -16.26 -3.61
C TYR A 89 7.91 -16.35 -3.29
N ALA A 90 8.27 -17.46 -2.66
CA ALA A 90 9.64 -17.87 -2.40
C ALA A 90 9.85 -19.34 -2.81
N ARG A 91 10.98 -19.60 -3.44
CA ARG A 91 11.44 -20.93 -3.84
C ARG A 91 12.59 -21.34 -2.93
N TYR A 92 12.55 -22.58 -2.47
CA TYR A 92 13.55 -23.18 -1.62
C TYR A 92 14.10 -24.46 -2.26
N ARG A 93 15.41 -24.68 -2.13
CA ARG A 93 16.10 -25.85 -2.69
C ARG A 93 16.86 -26.60 -1.60
N GLY A 94 16.88 -27.92 -1.75
CA GLY A 94 17.62 -28.79 -0.86
C GLY A 94 19.13 -28.61 -1.02
N ALA A 95 19.91 -29.11 -0.06
CA ALA A 95 21.37 -29.15 -0.21
C ALA A 95 21.79 -30.11 -1.34
N THR A 96 21.01 -31.16 -1.56
CA THR A 96 21.17 -32.12 -2.64
C THR A 96 19.87 -32.30 -3.42
N ASP A 97 19.95 -32.88 -4.62
CA ASP A 97 18.79 -33.21 -5.45
C ASP A 97 17.74 -34.09 -4.72
N ARG A 98 18.19 -34.93 -3.77
CA ARG A 98 17.33 -35.85 -3.01
C ARG A 98 16.55 -35.17 -1.89
N ASP A 99 16.96 -33.99 -1.49
CA ASP A 99 16.28 -33.20 -0.46
C ASP A 99 15.06 -32.44 -1.05
N GLY A 100 14.93 -32.43 -2.37
CA GLY A 100 13.78 -31.89 -3.09
C GLY A 100 13.70 -30.37 -3.05
N SER A 101 12.48 -29.86 -3.13
CA SER A 101 12.20 -28.43 -3.25
C SER A 101 10.89 -27.99 -2.61
N ILE A 102 10.75 -26.69 -2.34
CA ILE A 102 9.51 -26.11 -1.83
C ILE A 102 9.23 -24.80 -2.56
N LEU A 103 8.02 -24.65 -3.09
CA LEU A 103 7.46 -23.35 -3.45
C LEU A 103 6.50 -22.93 -2.34
N ILE A 104 6.73 -21.77 -1.74
CA ILE A 104 5.79 -21.13 -0.83
C ILE A 104 5.23 -19.89 -1.52
N THR A 105 3.91 -19.79 -1.61
CA THR A 105 3.25 -18.68 -2.32
C THR A 105 2.11 -18.08 -1.50
N GLY A 106 2.12 -16.76 -1.41
CA GLY A 106 0.95 -15.93 -1.09
C GLY A 106 0.41 -15.21 -2.32
N SER A 107 0.84 -15.59 -3.53
CA SER A 107 0.45 -14.99 -4.80
C SER A 107 -0.93 -15.48 -5.20
N ASN A 108 -1.95 -14.67 -4.95
CA ASN A 108 -3.33 -15.00 -5.31
C ASN A 108 -3.98 -13.91 -6.18
N GLN A 109 -3.20 -13.00 -6.77
CA GLN A 109 -3.73 -11.87 -7.57
C GLN A 109 -4.86 -11.14 -6.84
N ILE A 110 -4.64 -10.84 -5.56
CA ILE A 110 -5.69 -10.33 -4.68
C ILE A 110 -5.71 -8.81 -4.75
N LEU A 111 -6.89 -8.27 -5.03
CA LEU A 111 -7.21 -6.88 -4.74
C LEU A 111 -7.73 -6.77 -3.30
N CYS A 112 -7.20 -5.83 -2.54
CA CYS A 112 -7.57 -5.58 -1.15
C CYS A 112 -7.56 -4.10 -0.81
N ARG A 113 -8.35 -3.72 0.21
CA ARG A 113 -8.30 -2.40 0.83
C ARG A 113 -7.04 -2.31 1.67
N ASP A 114 -6.22 -1.30 1.42
CA ASP A 114 -5.03 -1.06 2.24
C ASP A 114 -5.44 -0.21 3.44
N THR A 115 -5.90 -0.86 4.49
CA THR A 115 -6.35 -0.20 5.72
C THR A 115 -5.91 -1.03 6.94
N ASP A 116 -6.15 -0.49 8.13
CA ASP A 116 -5.83 -1.19 9.38
C ASP A 116 -6.60 -2.51 9.52
N ILE A 117 -5.98 -3.48 10.18
CA ILE A 117 -6.62 -4.78 10.46
C ILE A 117 -7.93 -4.54 11.22
N GLY A 118 -9.02 -5.13 10.72
CA GLY A 118 -10.35 -4.97 11.32
C GLY A 118 -11.06 -3.67 10.95
N SER A 119 -10.46 -2.80 10.13
CA SER A 119 -11.11 -1.57 9.69
C SER A 119 -12.35 -1.84 8.81
N ALA A 120 -13.48 -1.32 9.26
CA ALA A 120 -14.73 -1.27 8.51
C ALA A 120 -14.81 -0.05 7.57
N GLU A 121 -13.75 0.78 7.52
CA GLU A 121 -13.72 2.03 6.75
C GLU A 121 -12.89 1.89 5.47
N VAL A 122 -13.13 2.80 4.52
CA VAL A 122 -12.37 2.88 3.27
C VAL A 122 -11.08 3.70 3.40
N TRP A 123 -10.94 4.47 4.48
CA TRP A 123 -9.84 5.42 4.65
C TRP A 123 -8.54 4.70 4.99
N TYR A 124 -7.48 5.04 4.25
CA TYR A 124 -6.10 4.75 4.57
C TYR A 124 -5.71 5.61 5.78
N ASP A 125 -5.30 4.98 6.88
CA ASP A 125 -5.16 5.60 8.20
C ASP A 125 -6.49 6.18 8.73
N SER A 126 -7.34 5.26 9.20
CA SER A 126 -8.71 5.55 9.63
C SER A 126 -8.75 6.46 10.86
N LEU A 127 -9.85 7.20 11.05
CA LEU A 127 -10.05 8.04 12.24
C LEU A 127 -10.02 7.24 13.57
N ASN A 128 -10.07 5.91 13.48
CA ASN A 128 -10.09 4.98 14.60
C ASN A 128 -8.71 4.36 14.91
N SER A 129 -7.67 4.62 14.11
CA SER A 129 -6.33 4.00 14.24
C SER A 129 -5.54 4.48 15.47
N GLY A 130 -6.08 5.40 16.28
CA GLY A 130 -5.31 6.09 17.31
C GLY A 130 -4.31 7.09 16.72
N GLY A 131 -4.29 7.27 15.40
CA GLY A 131 -3.72 8.42 14.73
C GLY A 131 -4.44 9.66 15.26
N THR A 132 -3.73 10.44 16.07
CA THR A 132 -4.20 11.74 16.56
C THR A 132 -4.84 12.49 15.40
N THR A 133 -6.06 12.99 15.62
CA THR A 133 -6.61 14.14 14.92
C THR A 133 -5.53 15.21 14.85
N GLY A 134 -4.82 15.22 13.74
CA GLY A 134 -3.60 15.95 13.53
C GLY A 134 -3.45 16.16 12.03
N PRO A 135 -2.60 17.11 11.62
CA PRO A 135 -2.49 17.55 10.23
C PRO A 135 -2.05 16.45 9.22
N ASN A 136 -1.89 15.19 9.65
CA ASN A 136 -1.10 14.17 8.99
C ASN A 136 -1.89 12.90 8.57
N GLY A 137 -3.23 12.87 8.62
CA GLY A 137 -4.04 11.70 8.25
C GLY A 137 -5.39 12.06 7.59
N THR A 138 -6.41 11.21 7.74
CA THR A 138 -7.80 11.51 7.33
C THR A 138 -8.40 12.58 8.26
N ASN A 139 -8.88 13.69 7.71
CA ASN A 139 -9.43 14.82 8.45
C ASN A 139 -10.95 14.92 8.30
N LYS A 140 -11.68 14.77 9.40
CA LYS A 140 -13.13 15.02 9.49
C LYS A 140 -13.40 16.31 10.25
N LEU A 141 -14.11 17.25 9.62
CA LEU A 141 -14.42 18.54 10.22
C LEU A 141 -15.45 18.36 11.37
N PRO A 142 -15.12 18.80 12.60
CA PRO A 142 -16.00 18.62 13.76
C PRO A 142 -17.25 19.48 13.67
N VAL A 143 -18.25 19.15 14.51
CA VAL A 143 -19.44 19.98 14.71
C VAL A 143 -19.05 21.41 15.09
N GLY A 144 -19.69 22.40 14.47
CA GLY A 144 -19.41 23.82 14.70
C GLY A 144 -18.32 24.40 13.81
N THR A 145 -17.71 23.61 12.93
CA THR A 145 -16.76 24.14 11.93
C THR A 145 -17.51 24.98 10.90
N VAL A 146 -17.06 26.22 10.69
CA VAL A 146 -17.64 27.16 9.74
C VAL A 146 -16.57 27.75 8.81
N ILE A 147 -17.00 28.27 7.65
CA ILE A 147 -16.13 29.05 6.77
C ILE A 147 -15.69 30.33 7.50
N PRO A 148 -14.38 30.65 7.58
CA PRO A 148 -13.89 31.84 8.25
C PRO A 148 -14.18 33.13 7.46
N PRO A 149 -13.93 34.33 8.04
CA PRO A 149 -14.14 35.62 7.35
C PRO A 149 -13.41 35.76 6.01
N ALA A 150 -12.33 35.01 5.79
CA ALA A 150 -11.61 34.98 4.52
C ALA A 150 -12.40 34.34 3.36
N GLY A 151 -13.54 33.69 3.64
CA GLY A 151 -14.40 33.06 2.62
C GLY A 151 -13.97 31.67 2.17
N PHE A 152 -12.91 31.11 2.79
CA PHE A 152 -12.45 29.76 2.48
C PHE A 152 -11.79 29.07 3.68
N LEU A 153 -11.84 27.74 3.68
CA LEU A 153 -11.17 26.86 4.64
C LEU A 153 -10.36 25.80 3.88
N ASP A 154 -9.06 25.74 4.14
CA ASP A 154 -8.20 24.66 3.62
C ASP A 154 -8.23 23.47 4.60
N VAL A 155 -8.51 22.29 4.06
CA VAL A 155 -8.53 21.03 4.81
C VAL A 155 -7.41 20.15 4.28
N PRO A 156 -6.39 19.81 5.10
CA PRO A 156 -5.30 18.94 4.68
C PRO A 156 -5.65 17.46 4.82
N ALA A 157 -4.90 16.61 4.13
CA ALA A 157 -4.83 15.17 4.31
C ALA A 157 -3.41 14.71 3.99
N HIS A 158 -2.99 13.61 4.60
CA HIS A 158 -1.67 13.05 4.39
C HIS A 158 -1.72 11.53 4.52
N LEU A 159 -0.79 10.89 3.83
CA LEU A 159 -0.61 9.46 3.75
C LEU A 159 0.87 9.16 3.81
N PHE A 160 1.21 8.13 4.59
CA PHE A 160 2.52 7.54 4.67
C PHE A 160 2.36 6.03 4.52
N ASP A 161 3.08 5.41 3.58
CA ASP A 161 3.11 3.95 3.45
C ASP A 161 4.54 3.44 3.28
N GLN A 162 4.82 2.26 3.81
CA GLN A 162 6.11 1.59 3.71
C GLN A 162 5.92 0.07 3.66
N PRO A 163 5.48 -0.48 2.51
CA PRO A 163 5.24 -1.91 2.39
C PRO A 163 6.51 -2.71 2.64
N SER A 164 6.36 -3.80 3.39
CA SER A 164 7.43 -4.77 3.63
C SER A 164 6.91 -6.21 3.55
N ARG A 165 7.85 -7.16 3.41
CA ARG A 165 7.61 -8.61 3.49
C ARG A 165 8.81 -9.28 4.13
N SER A 166 8.59 -10.45 4.72
CA SER A 166 9.67 -11.28 5.24
C SER A 166 9.52 -12.72 4.75
N TRP A 167 10.65 -13.38 4.55
CA TRP A 167 10.72 -14.80 4.20
C TRP A 167 11.77 -15.51 5.05
N GLN A 168 11.46 -16.72 5.47
CA GLN A 168 12.38 -17.56 6.22
C GLN A 168 13.56 -17.98 5.34
N SER A 169 14.74 -18.12 5.93
CA SER A 169 15.92 -18.61 5.21
C SER A 169 15.88 -20.13 4.99
N ILE A 170 15.27 -20.86 5.91
CA ILE A 170 15.25 -22.34 5.92
C ILE A 170 13.85 -22.83 6.25
N VAL A 171 13.36 -23.79 5.47
CA VAL A 171 12.08 -24.47 5.68
C VAL A 171 12.28 -25.98 5.52
N LYS A 172 11.59 -26.80 6.32
CA LYS A 172 11.67 -28.26 6.21
C LYS A 172 10.76 -28.79 5.10
N ASN A 173 11.29 -29.68 4.26
CA ASN A 173 10.50 -30.37 3.24
C ASN A 173 9.82 -31.62 3.80
N LEU A 174 8.56 -31.48 4.18
CA LEU A 174 7.77 -32.57 4.77
C LEU A 174 7.40 -33.69 3.77
N SER A 175 7.65 -33.50 2.47
CA SER A 175 7.40 -34.51 1.43
C SER A 175 8.53 -35.53 1.26
N VAL A 176 9.69 -35.29 1.88
CA VAL A 176 10.87 -36.17 1.79
C VAL A 176 11.13 -36.79 3.16
N ALA A 177 11.43 -38.10 3.20
CA ALA A 177 11.73 -38.81 4.44
C ALA A 177 12.88 -38.15 5.20
N GLY A 178 12.72 -38.01 6.52
CA GLY A 178 13.68 -37.29 7.36
C GLY A 178 13.49 -35.76 7.38
N HIS A 179 12.56 -35.23 6.58
CA HIS A 179 12.18 -33.81 6.53
C HIS A 179 13.38 -32.87 6.39
N PRO A 180 14.21 -33.04 5.34
CA PRO A 180 15.43 -32.28 5.17
C PRO A 180 15.16 -30.77 5.08
N ASN A 181 16.19 -29.99 5.38
CA ASN A 181 16.15 -28.54 5.25
C ASN A 181 16.25 -28.16 3.77
N ASN A 182 15.36 -27.26 3.36
CA ASN A 182 15.42 -26.52 2.11
C ASN A 182 15.78 -25.06 2.40
N PHE A 183 16.71 -24.53 1.63
CA PHE A 183 17.29 -23.21 1.79
C PHE A 183 16.65 -22.25 0.78
N LEU A 184 16.35 -21.04 1.22
CA LEU A 184 15.81 -19.99 0.37
C LEU A 184 16.75 -19.77 -0.81
N TYR A 185 16.19 -19.78 -2.01
CA TYR A 185 16.93 -19.73 -3.28
C TYR A 185 16.51 -18.54 -4.14
N HIS A 186 15.22 -18.22 -4.16
CA HIS A 186 14.67 -17.12 -4.95
C HIS A 186 13.40 -16.58 -4.32
N THR A 187 13.24 -15.26 -4.30
CA THR A 187 12.01 -14.59 -3.89
C THR A 187 11.62 -13.56 -4.94
N ASP A 188 10.34 -13.48 -5.25
CA ASP A 188 9.73 -12.47 -6.13
C ASP A 188 8.43 -11.95 -5.50
N ILE A 189 8.43 -10.65 -5.24
CA ILE A 189 7.32 -9.93 -4.63
C ILE A 189 7.04 -8.69 -5.50
N GLY A 190 5.80 -8.57 -5.96
CA GLY A 190 5.30 -7.46 -6.76
C GLY A 190 3.98 -6.96 -6.21
N LEU A 191 4.01 -5.73 -5.69
CA LEU A 191 2.85 -5.04 -5.12
C LEU A 191 2.56 -3.81 -5.97
N ALA A 192 1.30 -3.64 -6.36
CA ALA A 192 0.83 -2.45 -7.06
C ALA A 192 -0.27 -1.77 -6.23
N PHE A 193 -0.30 -0.45 -6.28
CA PHE A 193 -1.19 0.37 -5.46
C PHE A 193 -1.87 1.44 -6.32
N CYS A 194 -3.10 1.75 -5.94
CA CYS A 194 -3.83 2.92 -6.39
C CYS A 194 -4.18 3.75 -5.16
N THR A 195 -3.62 4.94 -5.07
CA THR A 195 -3.81 5.86 -3.93
C THR A 195 -4.64 7.04 -4.41
N MET A 196 -5.73 7.32 -3.70
CA MET A 196 -6.77 8.27 -4.10
C MET A 196 -7.00 9.30 -2.99
N LEU A 197 -6.93 10.58 -3.32
CA LEU A 197 -7.36 11.66 -2.45
C LEU A 197 -8.87 11.86 -2.64
N VAL A 198 -9.64 11.70 -1.57
CA VAL A 198 -11.10 11.66 -1.63
C VAL A 198 -11.69 12.57 -0.56
N ALA A 199 -12.68 13.37 -0.96
CA ALA A 199 -13.54 14.09 -0.03
C ALA A 199 -14.87 13.34 0.15
N ARG A 200 -15.44 13.37 1.35
CA ARG A 200 -16.80 12.92 1.63
C ARG A 200 -17.60 14.07 2.20
N ASP A 201 -18.72 14.38 1.59
CA ASP A 201 -19.60 15.45 2.07
C ASP A 201 -20.46 14.98 3.26
N PRO A 202 -21.13 15.91 3.98
CA PRO A 202 -22.01 15.57 5.10
C PRO A 202 -23.20 14.66 4.71
N GLY A 203 -23.56 14.63 3.42
CA GLY A 203 -24.55 13.73 2.84
C GLY A 203 -24.02 12.32 2.56
N ASN A 204 -22.80 12.01 3.00
CA ASN A 204 -22.09 10.75 2.79
C ASN A 204 -21.70 10.44 1.34
N LYS A 205 -21.78 11.40 0.43
CA LYS A 205 -21.34 11.21 -0.95
C LYS A 205 -19.83 11.40 -1.06
N PHE A 206 -19.17 10.47 -1.74
CA PHE A 206 -17.74 10.53 -2.02
C PHE A 206 -17.46 11.29 -3.31
N HIS A 207 -16.39 12.08 -3.26
CA HIS A 207 -15.90 12.92 -4.33
C HIS A 207 -14.41 12.62 -4.50
N MET A 208 -14.08 11.85 -5.54
CA MET A 208 -12.70 11.54 -5.85
C MET A 208 -12.03 12.73 -6.51
N LEU A 209 -11.00 13.26 -5.85
CA LEU A 209 -10.34 14.48 -6.28
C LEU A 209 -9.19 14.16 -7.24
N MET A 210 -8.31 13.24 -6.80
CA MET A 210 -7.13 12.82 -7.56
C MET A 210 -6.73 11.40 -7.21
N HIS A 211 -6.00 10.74 -8.09
CA HIS A 211 -5.36 9.45 -7.83
C HIS A 211 -4.01 9.32 -8.53
N PHE A 212 -3.15 8.45 -7.99
CA PHE A 212 -1.91 8.05 -8.62
C PHE A 212 -1.64 6.57 -8.38
N TYR A 213 -0.87 5.97 -9.29
CA TYR A 213 -0.44 4.59 -9.16
C TYR A 213 1.00 4.55 -8.69
N TRP A 214 1.33 3.53 -7.92
CA TRP A 214 2.70 3.24 -7.56
C TRP A 214 2.87 1.75 -7.32
N ASN A 215 4.11 1.27 -7.38
CA ASN A 215 4.40 -0.13 -7.20
C ASN A 215 5.76 -0.31 -6.56
N VAL A 216 5.91 -1.45 -5.88
CA VAL A 216 7.20 -1.94 -5.42
C VAL A 216 7.39 -3.37 -5.90
N ARG A 217 8.60 -3.66 -6.39
CA ARG A 217 9.02 -5.00 -6.78
C ARG A 217 10.36 -5.32 -6.14
N TRP A 218 10.42 -6.46 -5.49
CA TRP A 218 11.66 -7.08 -5.06
C TRP A 218 11.80 -8.44 -5.74
N GLU A 219 12.96 -8.69 -6.32
CA GLU A 219 13.33 -9.99 -6.84
C GLU A 219 14.80 -10.25 -6.53
N GLN A 220 15.05 -11.29 -5.74
CA GLN A 220 16.36 -11.59 -5.18
C GLN A 220 16.65 -13.10 -5.28
N MET A 221 17.87 -13.42 -5.69
CA MET A 221 18.43 -14.76 -5.60
C MET A 221 19.27 -14.88 -4.34
N PHE A 222 19.30 -16.07 -3.75
CA PHE A 222 20.02 -16.39 -2.53
C PHE A 222 20.96 -17.57 -2.74
N THR A 223 22.00 -17.65 -1.91
CA THR A 223 22.97 -18.75 -1.92
C THR A 223 23.26 -19.20 -0.50
N VAL A 224 23.74 -20.42 -0.34
CA VAL A 224 24.25 -20.92 0.94
C VAL A 224 25.76 -20.72 0.96
N ASP A 225 26.29 -20.09 2.02
CA ASP A 225 27.72 -19.89 2.19
C ASP A 225 28.43 -21.15 2.74
N GLY A 226 29.75 -21.09 2.89
CA GLY A 226 30.56 -22.22 3.38
C GLY A 226 30.25 -22.63 4.84
N SER A 227 29.50 -21.82 5.59
CA SER A 227 29.04 -22.14 6.95
C SER A 227 27.65 -22.76 6.99
N GLY A 228 26.99 -22.91 5.83
CA GLY A 228 25.62 -23.41 5.75
C GLY A 228 24.56 -22.33 5.97
N LYS A 229 24.94 -21.04 6.00
CA LYS A 229 24.02 -19.92 6.18
C LYS A 229 23.52 -19.42 4.82
N VAL A 230 22.22 -19.11 4.74
CA VAL A 230 21.68 -18.41 3.56
C VAL A 230 22.12 -16.95 3.57
N VAL A 231 22.68 -16.49 2.47
CA VAL A 231 23.12 -15.11 2.24
C VAL A 231 22.47 -14.56 0.98
N ALA A 232 22.28 -13.24 0.94
CA ALA A 232 21.81 -12.56 -0.26
C ALA A 232 22.83 -12.75 -1.39
N GLY A 233 22.37 -13.31 -2.51
CA GLY A 233 23.17 -13.51 -3.71
C GLY A 233 22.89 -12.42 -4.74
N ARG A 234 22.52 -12.83 -5.95
CA ARG A 234 22.26 -11.92 -7.07
C ARG A 234 20.95 -11.15 -6.90
N LEU A 235 21.04 -9.82 -6.90
CA LEU A 235 19.89 -8.93 -7.08
C LEU A 235 19.36 -9.02 -8.51
N VAL A 236 18.07 -9.26 -8.68
CA VAL A 236 17.42 -9.34 -10.01
C VAL A 236 16.63 -8.07 -10.30
N HIS A 237 15.69 -7.69 -9.42
CA HIS A 237 14.93 -6.45 -9.52
C HIS A 237 14.74 -5.80 -8.14
N MET A 238 15.02 -4.50 -8.03
CA MET A 238 14.61 -3.66 -6.90
C MET A 238 14.03 -2.38 -7.47
N GLN A 239 12.71 -2.28 -7.48
CA GLN A 239 12.02 -1.18 -8.14
C GLN A 239 10.98 -0.60 -7.20
N HIS A 240 10.97 0.72 -7.10
CA HIS A 240 9.88 1.48 -6.51
C HIS A 240 9.54 2.58 -7.51
N ASN A 241 8.36 2.50 -8.11
CA ASN A 241 7.93 3.44 -9.13
C ASN A 241 6.65 4.13 -8.69
N ILE A 242 6.54 5.41 -9.04
CA ILE A 242 5.29 6.16 -8.98
C ILE A 242 4.97 6.55 -10.42
N GLN A 243 3.78 6.18 -10.88
CA GLN A 243 3.28 6.59 -12.18
C GLN A 243 3.02 8.09 -12.18
N ARG A 244 3.45 8.73 -13.27
CA ARG A 244 3.21 10.14 -13.55
C ARG A 244 2.47 10.26 -14.87
N PRO A 245 1.57 11.24 -15.04
CA PRO A 245 1.13 12.23 -14.05
C PRO A 245 0.16 11.66 -13.01
N VAL A 246 -0.23 12.48 -12.04
CA VAL A 246 -1.42 12.24 -11.21
C VAL A 246 -2.65 12.49 -12.06
N HIS A 247 -3.74 11.76 -11.81
CA HIS A 247 -4.97 11.82 -12.60
C HIS A 247 -6.14 12.32 -11.75
N SER A 248 -7.05 13.09 -12.37
CA SER A 248 -8.33 13.47 -11.76
C SER A 248 -9.41 12.43 -12.08
N GLY A 249 -10.41 12.31 -11.20
CA GLY A 249 -11.52 11.37 -11.38
C GLY A 249 -11.17 9.92 -11.02
N ASN A 250 -11.99 8.98 -11.50
CA ASN A 250 -11.87 7.57 -11.13
C ASN A 250 -10.57 6.94 -11.67
N PRO A 251 -10.01 5.94 -10.96
CA PRO A 251 -8.99 5.04 -11.46
C PRO A 251 -9.27 4.56 -12.89
N MET A 252 -8.25 4.62 -13.74
CA MET A 252 -8.30 4.17 -15.13
C MET A 252 -7.91 2.70 -15.31
N ASP A 253 -7.12 2.15 -14.38
CA ASP A 253 -6.74 0.74 -14.40
C ASP A 253 -7.90 -0.14 -13.93
N GLY A 254 -8.31 -1.08 -14.78
CA GLY A 254 -9.46 -1.96 -14.55
C GLY A 254 -9.34 -2.87 -13.31
N ARG A 255 -8.14 -3.02 -12.73
CA ARG A 255 -7.97 -3.70 -11.43
C ARG A 255 -8.53 -2.90 -10.27
N PHE A 256 -8.55 -1.58 -10.38
CA PHE A 256 -8.95 -0.66 -9.30
C PHE A 256 -10.26 0.07 -9.59
N GLN A 257 -10.61 0.23 -10.87
CA GLN A 257 -11.80 0.96 -11.29
C GLN A 257 -13.08 0.33 -10.73
N GLY A 258 -13.91 1.14 -10.07
CA GLY A 258 -15.17 0.71 -9.45
C GLY A 258 -15.01 -0.05 -8.14
N LYS A 259 -13.80 -0.06 -7.57
CA LYS A 259 -13.44 -0.77 -6.32
C LYS A 259 -13.05 0.15 -5.18
N GLU A 260 -13.09 1.46 -5.41
CA GLU A 260 -12.57 2.51 -4.53
C GLU A 260 -13.29 2.54 -3.19
N TYR A 261 -14.58 2.20 -3.20
CA TYR A 261 -15.45 2.22 -2.02
C TYR A 261 -16.01 0.84 -1.66
N ASP A 262 -15.45 -0.23 -2.25
CA ASP A 262 -15.95 -1.60 -2.07
C ASP A 262 -15.49 -2.18 -0.72
N LEU A 263 -16.35 -2.05 0.29
CA LEU A 263 -16.11 -2.58 1.64
C LEU A 263 -16.11 -4.11 1.71
N SER A 264 -16.57 -4.81 0.66
CA SER A 264 -16.51 -6.28 0.60
C SER A 264 -15.11 -6.80 0.29
N LEU A 265 -14.22 -5.93 -0.22
CA LEU A 265 -12.83 -6.28 -0.42
C LEU A 265 -12.15 -6.59 0.92
N PRO A 266 -11.30 -7.62 0.97
CA PRO A 266 -10.56 -7.95 2.17
C PRO A 266 -9.55 -6.83 2.49
N VAL A 267 -9.16 -6.73 3.75
CA VAL A 267 -8.10 -5.81 4.19
C VAL A 267 -6.72 -6.41 3.90
N SER A 268 -5.81 -5.63 3.30
CA SER A 268 -4.47 -6.05 2.88
C SER A 268 -3.67 -6.72 3.98
N ASN A 269 -3.71 -6.17 5.19
CA ASN A 269 -2.98 -6.69 6.33
C ASN A 269 -3.54 -8.05 6.80
N THR A 270 -4.86 -8.25 6.72
CA THR A 270 -5.49 -9.55 6.94
C THR A 270 -5.14 -10.56 5.85
N VAL A 271 -5.10 -10.12 4.57
CA VAL A 271 -4.67 -10.98 3.46
C VAL A 271 -3.21 -11.42 3.62
N SER A 272 -2.35 -10.50 4.06
CA SER A 272 -0.92 -10.75 4.25
C SER A 272 -0.63 -11.73 5.40
N GLN A 273 -1.55 -11.87 6.35
CA GLN A 273 -1.46 -12.82 7.47
C GLN A 273 -2.06 -14.21 7.16
N ARG A 274 -2.67 -14.40 5.98
CA ARG A 274 -3.20 -15.71 5.61
C ARG A 274 -2.03 -16.71 5.49
N PRO A 275 -2.23 -17.97 5.92
CA PRO A 275 -1.23 -19.00 5.72
C PRO A 275 -0.84 -19.08 4.24
N HIS A 276 0.46 -19.08 3.97
CA HIS A 276 0.93 -19.29 2.61
C HIS A 276 0.62 -20.71 2.14
N HIS A 277 0.34 -20.86 0.85
CA HIS A 277 0.26 -22.17 0.24
C HIS A 277 1.68 -22.74 0.09
N VAL A 278 1.88 -23.95 0.60
CA VAL A 278 3.16 -24.65 0.57
C VAL A 278 3.05 -25.82 -0.39
N HIS A 279 3.90 -25.83 -1.41
CA HIS A 279 3.98 -26.86 -2.44
C HIS A 279 5.35 -27.55 -2.34
N PRO A 280 5.47 -28.57 -1.47
CA PRO A 280 6.69 -29.36 -1.39
C PRO A 280 6.75 -30.36 -2.55
N ALA A 281 7.95 -30.64 -3.04
CA ALA A 281 8.20 -31.68 -4.03
C ALA A 281 9.45 -32.49 -3.65
N PRO A 282 9.45 -33.81 -3.90
CA PRO A 282 10.59 -34.67 -3.60
C PRO A 282 11.73 -34.53 -4.62
N ASP A 283 11.46 -33.98 -5.80
CA ASP A 283 12.47 -33.68 -6.84
C ASP A 283 12.55 -32.16 -7.04
N TRP A 284 13.76 -31.62 -7.01
CA TRP A 284 14.05 -30.20 -7.17
C TRP A 284 13.66 -29.62 -8.53
N ARG A 285 13.54 -30.49 -9.55
CA ARG A 285 13.20 -30.10 -10.94
C ARG A 285 11.72 -29.81 -11.14
N ASN A 286 10.87 -30.20 -10.19
CA ASN A 286 9.42 -30.01 -10.27
C ASN A 286 8.98 -28.61 -9.80
N MET A 287 9.82 -27.59 -10.03
CA MET A 287 9.59 -26.17 -9.69
C MET A 287 9.71 -25.23 -10.89
#